data_AF-A0A382QC31-F1
#
_entry.id   AF-A0A382QC31-F1
#
_cell.length_a   1.000
_cell.length_b   1.000
_cell.length_c   1.000
_cell.angle_alpha   90.00
_cell.angle_beta   90.00
_cell.angle_gamma   90.00
#
_symmetry.space_group_name_H-M   'P 1'
#
loop_
_entity.id
_entity.type
_entity.pdbx_description
1 polymer ?
#
loop_
_entity_poly.entity_id
_entity_poly.type
_entity_poly.pdbx_seq_one_letter_code
_entity_poly.pdbx_strand_id
1 'polypeptide(L)' 'MQGKHRVFKGGGWYHEAKYARSTSRFMMEPGMAINYVGFRVVLSETGNVN' A
#
# COMPACT_ATOMS: atom_id res chain seq x y z
N MET A 1 -18.46 -5.32 9.94
CA MET A 1 -17.13 -5.44 10.57
C MET A 1 -16.12 -4.85 9.62
N GLN A 2 -15.65 -3.63 9.86
CA GLN A 2 -14.81 -2.89 8.90
C GLN A 2 -13.41 -3.50 8.84
N GLY A 3 -12.92 -3.71 7.61
CA GLY A 3 -11.63 -4.34 7.33
C GLY A 3 -10.48 -3.60 7.98
N LYS A 4 -9.93 -4.20 9.05
CA LYS A 4 -8.84 -3.61 9.84
C LYS A 4 -7.53 -3.49 9.06
N HIS A 5 -7.38 -4.17 7.93
CA HIS A 5 -6.13 -4.17 7.18
C HIS A 5 -6.14 -3.20 6.00
N ARG A 6 -5.00 -2.54 5.77
CA ARG A 6 -4.74 -1.72 4.57
C ARG A 6 -3.91 -2.52 3.58
N VAL A 7 -4.19 -2.31 2.30
CA VAL A 7 -3.47 -2.96 1.21
C VAL A 7 -2.27 -2.11 0.82
N PHE A 8 -1.11 -2.74 0.66
CA PHE A 8 0.06 -2.13 0.05
C PHE A 8 0.56 -3.00 -1.12
N LYS A 9 1.31 -2.37 -2.05
CA LYS A 9 1.67 -2.95 -3.35
C LYS A 9 3.12 -2.62 -3.71
N GLY A 10 3.68 -3.43 -4.63
CA GLY A 10 5.02 -3.23 -5.19
C GLY A 10 6.13 -4.07 -4.56
N GLY A 11 5.85 -4.78 -3.46
CA GLY A 11 6.88 -5.52 -2.72
C GLY A 11 7.91 -4.58 -2.07
N GLY A 12 8.89 -5.17 -1.40
CA GLY A 12 9.99 -4.45 -0.74
C GLY A 12 11.28 -5.25 -0.91
N TRP A 13 12.41 -4.70 -0.50
CA TRP A 13 13.73 -5.33 -0.66
C TRP A 13 13.84 -6.73 -0.02
N TYR A 14 13.02 -7.00 1.00
CA TYR A 14 12.96 -8.29 1.70
C TYR A 14 12.15 -9.36 0.93
N HIS A 15 11.28 -8.95 0.00
CA HIS A 15 10.37 -9.85 -0.69
C HIS A 15 11.02 -10.43 -1.96
N GLU A 16 10.64 -11.67 -2.32
CA GLU A 16 11.01 -12.26 -3.61
C GLU A 16 10.53 -11.42 -4.81
N ALA A 17 11.26 -11.49 -5.93
CA ALA A 17 10.98 -10.73 -7.15
C ALA A 17 9.55 -10.91 -7.69
N LYS A 18 8.90 -12.07 -7.46
CA LYS A 18 7.52 -12.33 -7.87
C LYS A 18 6.50 -11.36 -7.27
N TYR A 19 6.84 -10.70 -6.16
CA TYR A 19 5.98 -9.76 -5.45
C TYR A 19 6.12 -8.30 -5.92
N ALA A 20 7.10 -8.01 -6.79
CA ALA A 20 7.23 -6.70 -7.43
C ALA A 20 6.16 -6.43 -8.50
N ARG A 21 5.39 -7.47 -8.88
CA ARG A 21 4.32 -7.36 -9.88
C ARG A 21 3.18 -6.44 -9.41
N SER A 22 2.60 -5.70 -10.34
CA SER A 22 1.46 -4.79 -10.09
C SER A 22 0.23 -5.52 -9.53
N THR A 23 0.06 -6.80 -9.85
CA THR A 23 -1.04 -7.65 -9.35
C THR A 23 -0.85 -8.09 -7.90
N SER A 24 0.36 -8.02 -7.36
CA SER A 24 0.64 -8.40 -5.96
C SER A 24 -0.13 -7.51 -4.99
N ARG A 25 -0.70 -8.12 -3.94
CA ARG A 25 -1.50 -7.45 -2.91
C ARG A 25 -1.11 -8.02 -1.55
N PHE A 26 -0.57 -7.19 -0.69
CA PHE A 26 -0.32 -7.52 0.72
C PHE A 26 -1.27 -6.74 1.61
N MET A 27 -1.52 -7.27 2.80
CA MET A 27 -2.37 -6.65 3.79
C MET A 27 -1.63 -6.54 5.10
N MET A 28 -1.78 -5.42 5.79
CA MET A 28 -1.20 -5.18 7.10
C MET A 28 -2.15 -4.36 7.95
N GLU A 29 -2.12 -4.56 9.26
CA GLU A 29 -2.78 -3.67 10.20
C GLU A 29 -2.14 -2.27 10.12
N PRO A 30 -2.90 -1.17 10.02
CA PRO A 30 -2.36 0.17 9.77
C PRO A 30 -1.44 0.73 10.86
N GLY A 31 -1.54 0.28 12.11
CA GLY A 31 -0.63 0.62 13.20
C GLY A 31 0.69 -0.16 13.20
N MET A 32 0.79 -1.26 12.45
CA MET A 32 2.02 -2.03 12.33
C MET A 32 3.04 -1.26 11.47
N ALA A 33 4.20 -0.96 12.04
CA ALA A 33 5.31 -0.33 11.33
C ALA A 33 6.41 -1.36 11.06
N ILE A 34 6.77 -1.56 9.79
CA ILE A 34 7.85 -2.47 9.37
C ILE A 34 8.84 -1.70 8.51
N ASN A 35 10.14 -1.95 8.70
CA ASN A 35 11.24 -1.23 8.05
C ASN A 35 11.33 -1.35 6.51
N TYR A 36 10.50 -2.18 5.88
CA TYR A 36 10.43 -2.33 4.42
C TYR A 36 9.08 -1.91 3.82
N VAL A 37 8.20 -1.28 4.61
CA VAL A 37 6.91 -0.73 4.16
C VAL A 37 6.94 0.78 4.26
N GLY A 38 6.46 1.47 3.22
CA GLY A 38 6.38 2.93 3.15
C GLY A 38 5.17 3.41 2.35
N PHE A 39 5.09 4.72 2.09
CA PHE A 39 3.99 5.34 1.35
C PHE A 39 4.50 6.19 0.17
N ARG A 40 3.64 6.38 -0.84
CA ARG A 40 3.85 7.36 -1.91
C ARG A 40 2.74 8.41 -1.81
N VAL A 41 3.11 9.68 -1.81
CA VAL A 41 2.16 10.79 -1.84
C VAL A 41 1.52 10.85 -3.23
N VAL A 42 0.22 11.17 -3.26
CA VAL A 42 -0.54 11.39 -4.49
C VAL A 42 -1.26 12.73 -4.42
N LEU A 43 -1.42 13.39 -5.56
CA LEU A 43 -2.24 14.58 -5.66
C LEU A 43 -3.71 14.19 -5.50
N SER A 44 -4.43 14.85 -4.60
CA SER A 44 -5.89 14.70 -4.53
C SER A 44 -6.49 15.29 -5.79
N GLU A 45 -7.45 14.58 -6.38
CA GLU A 45 -8.31 15.21 -7.38
C GLU A 45 -9.03 16.38 -6.69
N THR A 46 -8.79 17.60 -7.16
CA THR A 46 -9.65 18.73 -6.86
C THR A 46 -10.97 18.45 -7.55
N GLY A 47 -12.00 18.09 -6.79
CA GLY A 47 -13.35 17.97 -7.34
C GLY A 47 -13.70 19.28 -8.04
N ASN A 48 -14.25 19.20 -9.25
CA ASN A 48 -14.86 20.35 -9.90
C ASN A 48 -15.89 20.94 -8.92
N VAL A 49 -15.55 22.09 -8.34
CA VAL A 49 -16.50 22.95 -7.65
C VAL A 49 -17.42 23.54 -8.71
N ASN A 50 -18.48 22.81 -9.04
CA ASN A 50 -19.66 23.38 -9.68
C ASN A 50 -20.52 24.03 -8.60
#